data_AF-A0A931U813-F1
#
_entry.id   AF-A0A931U813-F1
#
_cell.length_a   1.000
_cell.length_b   1.000
_cell.length_c   1.000
_cell.angle_alpha   90.00
_cell.angle_beta   90.00
_cell.angle_gamma   90.00
#
_symmetry.space_group_name_H-M   'P 1'
#
loop_
_entity.id
_entity.type
_entity.pdbx_description
1 polymer ?
#
loop_
_entity_poly.entity_id
_entity_poly.type
_entity_poly.pdbx_seq_one_letter_code
_entity_poly.pdbx_strand_id
1 'polypeptide(L)'
;MERKDYVKRANFWTGALSTAALTVALVWGKDAEASEFDWCRLGDKSSLATGQLKNCENISIPRASLGKIIEIMSKSPDRFSQQDIEDVAMYHEIWTTIAKKYGFSDDFWILMWRNTRRESTVSRNPEAFMPDGDHFGAFGRSVRLYPEEKVREAAKGLEALADLSQRHPNDWREGAFFAWKINRDMEVAIKSGSENPLLDAQTTYIGSGPEAVEEAHLRWREFLVLREILAID
;
A
#
# COMPACT_ATOMS: atom_id res chain seq x y z
N MET A 1 5.96 -30.50 40.34
CA MET A 1 6.13 -29.10 39.90
C MET A 1 7.20 -29.12 38.82
N GLU A 2 6.79 -29.37 37.58
CA GLU A 2 7.68 -29.58 36.44
C GLU A 2 7.97 -28.25 35.74
N ARG A 3 9.24 -27.94 35.50
CA ARG A 3 9.69 -26.99 34.48
C ARG A 3 10.43 -27.80 33.41
N LYS A 4 9.88 -27.85 32.20
CA LYS A 4 10.52 -28.31 30.95
C LYS A 4 10.52 -27.11 30.01
N ASP A 5 11.72 -26.62 29.67
CA ASP A 5 12.42 -26.83 28.39
C ASP A 5 11.82 -26.01 27.23
N TYR A 6 12.57 -25.03 26.73
CA TYR A 6 12.79 -24.79 25.29
C TYR A 6 13.95 -23.79 25.11
N VAL A 7 15.17 -24.30 25.22
CA VAL A 7 16.38 -23.68 24.65
C VAL A 7 17.04 -24.75 23.79
N LYS A 8 17.04 -24.54 22.46
CA LYS A 8 18.05 -24.97 21.47
C LYS A 8 17.40 -25.14 20.08
N ARG A 9 17.79 -24.27 19.14
CA ARG A 9 18.61 -24.61 17.95
C ARG A 9 18.70 -23.39 17.04
N ALA A 10 19.65 -22.51 17.33
CA ALA A 10 20.33 -21.70 16.34
C ALA A 10 21.71 -22.35 16.14
N ASN A 11 22.05 -22.72 14.90
CA ASN A 11 23.39 -22.78 14.30
C ASN A 11 23.42 -23.73 13.09
N PHE A 12 24.29 -23.38 12.14
CA PHE A 12 24.57 -23.95 10.80
C PHE A 12 23.64 -23.40 9.70
N TRP A 13 24.08 -22.51 8.80
CA TRP A 13 25.37 -22.47 8.10
C TRP A 13 25.91 -21.03 7.92
N THR A 14 27.12 -20.80 8.42
CA THR A 14 28.04 -19.77 7.94
C THR A 14 29.27 -20.48 7.41
N GLY A 15 29.67 -20.19 6.18
CA GLY A 15 30.91 -20.71 5.63
C GLY A 15 31.11 -20.41 4.15
N ALA A 16 31.44 -19.15 3.83
CA ALA A 16 32.55 -18.80 2.93
C ALA A 16 32.61 -17.27 2.76
N LEU A 17 33.59 -16.67 3.43
CA LEU A 17 34.10 -15.34 3.13
C LEU A 17 34.79 -15.34 1.76
N SER A 18 34.52 -14.34 0.92
CA SER A 18 35.59 -13.65 0.18
C SER A 18 35.16 -12.25 -0.29
N THR A 19 35.92 -11.28 0.16
CA THR A 19 36.18 -9.94 -0.38
C THR A 19 36.14 -9.81 -1.90
N ALA A 20 35.32 -8.85 -2.39
CA ALA A 20 35.59 -7.93 -3.52
C ALA A 20 34.39 -6.97 -3.61
N ALA A 21 34.44 -5.74 -3.09
CA ALA A 21 35.08 -4.56 -3.69
C ALA A 21 34.73 -4.36 -5.17
N LEU A 22 33.94 -3.30 -5.41
CA LEU A 22 34.04 -2.34 -6.51
C LEU A 22 34.30 -2.85 -7.95
N THR A 23 33.40 -2.42 -8.84
CA THR A 23 33.60 -2.22 -10.30
C THR A 23 33.46 -3.47 -11.16
N VAL A 24 32.48 -3.46 -12.08
CA VAL A 24 32.65 -3.56 -13.54
C VAL A 24 31.28 -3.24 -14.15
N ALA A 25 31.17 -2.03 -14.71
CA ALA A 25 30.28 -1.74 -15.83
C ALA A 25 30.87 -2.36 -17.11
N LEU A 26 30.03 -2.49 -18.16
CA LEU A 26 30.34 -2.95 -19.54
C LEU A 26 30.30 -4.47 -19.68
N VAL A 27 29.60 -5.13 -20.60
CA VAL A 27 29.06 -4.83 -21.96
C VAL A 27 27.87 -5.83 -22.10
N TRP A 28 26.71 -5.61 -22.73
CA TRP A 28 26.33 -5.59 -24.16
C TRP A 28 24.80 -5.34 -24.15
N GLY A 29 24.15 -4.49 -24.94
CA GLY A 29 24.58 -3.60 -26.00
C GLY A 29 23.36 -2.80 -26.49
N LYS A 30 23.57 -1.49 -26.60
CA LYS A 30 23.17 -0.57 -27.68
C LYS A 30 21.73 -0.54 -28.20
N ASP A 31 21.12 0.61 -27.90
CA ASP A 31 20.25 1.45 -28.75
C ASP A 31 18.82 1.64 -28.22
N ALA A 32 18.72 2.48 -27.18
CA ALA A 32 17.60 3.40 -27.02
C ALA A 32 18.14 4.64 -26.30
N GLU A 33 18.00 5.77 -26.97
CA GLU A 33 18.66 7.04 -26.71
C GLU A 33 18.43 7.56 -25.28
N ALA A 34 19.51 8.04 -24.68
CA ALA A 34 19.48 8.79 -23.45
C ALA A 34 18.73 10.12 -23.67
N SER A 35 17.48 10.20 -23.26
CA SER A 35 16.90 11.47 -22.86
C SER A 35 17.44 11.78 -21.46
N GLU A 36 18.12 12.91 -21.31
CA GLU A 36 18.56 13.49 -20.04
C GLU A 36 17.46 13.36 -18.97
N PHE A 37 17.62 12.41 -18.06
CA PHE A 37 16.85 12.36 -16.82
C PHE A 37 17.47 13.38 -15.89
N ASP A 38 16.78 14.50 -15.72
CA ASP A 38 17.22 15.58 -14.83
C ASP A 38 17.10 15.09 -13.37
N TRP A 39 18.26 14.80 -12.78
CA TRP A 39 18.42 14.30 -11.43
C TRP A 39 18.13 15.41 -10.40
N CYS A 40 16.85 15.75 -10.21
CA CYS A 40 16.41 16.52 -9.06
C CYS A 40 16.62 15.71 -7.77
N ARG A 41 17.86 15.78 -7.28
CA ARG A 41 18.33 15.63 -5.89
C ARG A 41 17.45 14.75 -5.00
N LEU A 42 17.93 13.52 -4.82
CA LEU A 42 18.00 12.91 -3.49
C LEU A 42 18.37 14.01 -2.48
N GLY A 43 17.37 14.46 -1.73
CA GLY A 43 17.61 15.19 -0.50
C GLY A 43 18.50 14.30 0.37
N ASP A 44 19.58 14.90 0.84
CA ASP A 44 20.53 14.32 1.79
C ASP A 44 19.79 13.54 2.90
N LYS A 45 20.37 12.49 3.47
CA LYS A 45 19.72 11.59 4.45
C LYS A 45 19.11 12.34 5.66
N SER A 46 19.53 13.59 5.89
CA SER A 46 18.97 14.53 6.87
C SER A 46 17.54 15.01 6.53
N SER A 47 17.17 15.13 5.25
CA SER A 47 15.85 15.62 4.79
C SER A 47 14.73 14.59 4.95
N LEU A 48 15.05 13.29 4.97
CA LEU A 48 14.14 12.21 5.36
C LEU A 48 13.77 12.26 6.86
N ALA A 49 14.55 12.96 7.68
CA ALA A 49 14.30 13.12 9.11
C ALA A 49 13.49 14.38 9.46
N THR A 50 13.28 15.31 8.52
CA THR A 50 12.66 16.62 8.79
C THR A 50 11.46 16.95 7.90
N GLY A 51 10.92 15.98 7.14
CA GLY A 51 9.64 16.15 6.43
C GLY A 51 9.61 17.16 5.27
N GLN A 52 10.73 17.80 4.92
CA GLN A 52 10.77 18.82 3.87
C GLN A 52 11.21 18.25 2.52
N LEU A 53 10.24 17.80 1.71
CA LEU A 53 10.44 17.60 0.27
C LEU A 53 10.17 18.93 -0.45
N LYS A 54 11.20 19.51 -1.08
CA LYS A 54 11.07 20.72 -1.89
C LYS A 54 10.44 20.39 -3.25
N ASN A 55 9.40 21.15 -3.59
CA ASN A 55 8.70 21.28 -4.87
C ASN A 55 9.32 20.54 -6.08
N CYS A 56 8.76 19.37 -6.39
CA CYS A 56 8.80 18.80 -7.74
C CYS A 56 7.46 19.11 -8.42
N GLU A 57 7.30 20.34 -8.92
CA GLU A 57 6.16 20.68 -9.77
C GLU A 57 6.45 20.23 -11.22
N ASN A 58 5.49 19.50 -11.81
CA ASN A 58 5.36 19.19 -13.23
C ASN A 58 6.38 18.23 -13.88
N ILE A 59 6.46 16.99 -13.40
CA ILE A 59 6.89 15.86 -14.24
C ILE A 59 5.63 15.06 -14.62
N SER A 60 5.21 15.09 -15.90
CA SER A 60 4.15 14.20 -16.38
C SER A 60 4.76 12.87 -16.82
N ILE A 61 4.72 11.87 -15.95
CA ILE A 61 5.24 10.52 -16.22
C ILE A 61 4.11 9.66 -16.82
N PRO A 62 4.38 8.77 -17.80
CA PRO A 62 3.36 7.90 -18.37
C PRO A 62 2.86 6.86 -17.35
N ARG A 63 1.57 6.95 -17.02
CA ARG A 63 0.83 6.01 -16.15
C ARG A 63 0.99 4.56 -16.59
N ALA A 64 1.35 3.67 -15.66
CA ALA A 64 1.44 2.23 -15.95
C ALA A 64 0.03 1.62 -16.07
N SER A 65 -0.27 0.98 -17.21
CA SER A 65 -1.48 0.17 -17.35
C SER A 65 -1.40 -1.08 -16.47
N LEU A 66 -2.54 -1.69 -16.13
CA LEU A 66 -2.57 -2.96 -15.40
C LEU A 66 -1.64 -4.03 -16.02
N GLY A 67 -1.59 -4.12 -17.35
CA GLY A 67 -0.68 -5.04 -18.04
C GLY A 67 0.79 -4.80 -17.71
N LYS A 68 1.23 -3.53 -17.68
CA LYS A 68 2.60 -3.16 -17.30
C LYS A 68 2.87 -3.43 -15.82
N ILE A 69 1.90 -3.18 -14.94
CA ILE A 69 2.00 -3.48 -13.49
C ILE A 69 2.23 -4.98 -13.29
N ILE A 70 1.39 -5.83 -13.92
CA ILE A 70 1.50 -7.28 -13.85
C ILE A 70 2.83 -7.78 -14.44
N GLU A 71 3.31 -7.17 -15.53
CA GLU A 71 4.61 -7.48 -16.12
C GLU A 71 5.76 -7.18 -15.13
N ILE A 72 5.76 -6.00 -14.50
CA ILE A 72 6.76 -5.62 -13.49
C ILE A 72 6.75 -6.62 -12.33
N MET A 73 5.56 -6.91 -11.78
CA MET A 73 5.43 -7.83 -10.65
C MET A 73 5.94 -9.24 -11.01
N SER A 74 5.60 -9.72 -12.21
CA SER A 74 6.01 -11.04 -12.70
C SER A 74 7.53 -11.17 -12.91
N LYS A 75 8.21 -10.06 -13.23
CA LYS A 75 9.68 -10.01 -13.41
C LYS A 75 10.44 -9.82 -12.09
N SER A 76 9.76 -9.61 -10.97
CA SER A 76 10.36 -9.43 -9.64
C SER A 76 9.83 -10.45 -8.62
N PRO A 77 10.05 -11.76 -8.86
CA PRO A 77 9.54 -12.83 -7.99
C PRO A 77 10.18 -12.85 -6.60
N ASP A 78 11.30 -12.16 -6.39
CA ASP A 78 11.91 -11.91 -5.09
C ASP A 78 11.10 -10.90 -4.23
N ARG A 79 10.21 -10.14 -4.86
CA ARG A 79 9.42 -9.06 -4.22
C ARG A 79 7.92 -9.34 -4.22
N PHE A 80 7.41 -9.99 -5.26
CA PHE A 80 5.99 -10.25 -5.44
C PHE A 80 5.73 -11.75 -5.53
N SER A 81 4.77 -12.20 -4.74
CA SER A 81 4.26 -13.56 -4.86
C SER A 81 3.29 -13.68 -6.03
N GLN A 82 3.04 -14.91 -6.49
CA GLN A 82 1.96 -15.17 -7.47
C GLN A 82 0.60 -14.67 -6.94
N GLN A 83 0.37 -14.78 -5.64
CA GLN A 83 -0.87 -14.31 -5.03
C GLN A 83 -1.02 -12.78 -5.10
N ASP A 84 0.09 -12.05 -4.96
CA ASP A 84 0.10 -10.59 -5.09
C ASP A 84 -0.35 -10.17 -6.51
N ILE A 85 0.12 -10.88 -7.53
CA ILE A 85 -0.24 -10.65 -8.93
C ILE A 85 -1.75 -10.87 -9.16
N GLU A 86 -2.28 -11.98 -8.65
CA GLU A 86 -3.72 -12.29 -8.74
C GLU A 86 -4.59 -11.27 -8.01
N ASP A 87 -4.13 -10.81 -6.84
CA ASP A 87 -4.82 -9.79 -6.03
C ASP A 87 -4.90 -8.47 -6.79
N VAL A 88 -3.77 -8.02 -7.36
CA VAL A 88 -3.74 -6.80 -8.15
C VAL A 88 -4.58 -6.94 -9.42
N ALA A 89 -4.47 -8.05 -10.15
CA ALA A 89 -5.26 -8.28 -11.36
C ALA A 89 -6.78 -8.22 -11.11
N MET A 90 -7.23 -8.74 -9.97
CA MET A 90 -8.65 -8.77 -9.61
C MET A 90 -9.17 -7.40 -9.13
N TYR A 91 -8.42 -6.73 -8.26
CA TYR A 91 -8.95 -5.56 -7.54
C TYR A 91 -8.50 -4.21 -8.07
N HIS A 92 -7.52 -4.15 -8.99
CA HIS A 92 -6.98 -2.87 -9.46
C HIS A 92 -8.07 -1.94 -10.02
N GLU A 93 -9.01 -2.44 -10.83
CA GLU A 93 -10.12 -1.63 -11.37
C GLU A 93 -11.06 -1.13 -10.27
N ILE A 94 -11.38 -1.97 -9.28
CA ILE A 94 -12.20 -1.60 -8.13
C ILE A 94 -11.55 -0.46 -7.35
N TRP A 95 -10.28 -0.64 -6.95
CA TRP A 95 -9.57 0.32 -6.11
C TRP A 95 -9.26 1.64 -6.83
N THR A 96 -8.88 1.59 -8.11
CA THR A 96 -8.66 2.82 -8.91
C THR A 96 -9.95 3.60 -9.11
N THR A 97 -11.08 2.92 -9.34
CA THR A 97 -12.39 3.60 -9.45
C THR A 97 -12.79 4.26 -8.13
N ILE A 98 -12.57 3.58 -7.01
CA ILE A 98 -12.79 4.14 -5.67
C ILE A 98 -11.87 5.34 -5.42
N ALA A 99 -10.57 5.23 -5.71
CA ALA A 99 -9.60 6.30 -5.53
C ALA A 99 -10.02 7.57 -6.28
N LYS A 100 -10.40 7.42 -7.55
CA LYS A 100 -10.86 8.52 -8.40
C LYS A 100 -12.10 9.22 -7.84
N LYS A 101 -13.06 8.48 -7.28
CA LYS A 101 -14.26 9.07 -6.66
C LYS A 101 -13.91 10.04 -5.52
N TYR A 102 -12.89 9.72 -4.73
CA TYR A 102 -12.46 10.51 -3.58
C TYR A 102 -11.32 11.48 -3.89
N GLY A 103 -10.99 11.68 -5.17
CA GLY A 103 -9.98 12.63 -5.61
C GLY A 103 -8.54 12.24 -5.21
N PHE A 104 -8.30 10.95 -4.97
CA PHE A 104 -6.94 10.45 -4.77
C PHE A 104 -6.22 10.27 -6.10
N SER A 105 -4.89 10.29 -6.05
CA SER A 105 -4.01 9.92 -7.15
C SER A 105 -4.20 8.45 -7.55
N ASP A 106 -3.82 8.13 -8.79
CA ASP A 106 -4.00 6.79 -9.36
C ASP A 106 -3.22 5.74 -8.54
N ASP A 107 -2.08 6.08 -7.93
CA ASP A 107 -1.27 5.21 -7.06
C ASP A 107 -1.95 4.82 -5.73
N PHE A 108 -3.04 5.47 -5.33
CA PHE A 108 -3.71 5.21 -4.05
C PHE A 108 -4.24 3.78 -3.94
N TRP A 109 -4.47 3.10 -5.08
CA TRP A 109 -4.82 1.68 -5.08
C TRP A 109 -3.75 0.83 -4.38
N ILE A 110 -2.48 1.22 -4.41
CA ILE A 110 -1.39 0.52 -3.71
C ILE A 110 -1.65 0.56 -2.21
N LEU A 111 -2.03 1.72 -1.67
CA LEU A 111 -2.35 1.85 -0.26
C LEU A 111 -3.57 1.00 0.10
N MET A 112 -4.60 0.99 -0.75
CA MET A 112 -5.77 0.12 -0.56
C MET A 112 -5.39 -1.37 -0.55
N TRP A 113 -4.55 -1.78 -1.49
CA TRP A 113 -4.03 -3.14 -1.57
C TRP A 113 -3.25 -3.54 -0.32
N ARG A 114 -2.33 -2.70 0.16
CA ARG A 114 -1.53 -3.02 1.35
C ARG A 114 -2.38 -3.12 2.61
N ASN A 115 -3.37 -2.24 2.76
CA ASN A 115 -4.28 -2.33 3.90
C ASN A 115 -5.17 -3.57 3.81
N THR A 116 -5.81 -3.86 2.66
CA THR A 116 -6.59 -5.10 2.51
C THR A 116 -5.75 -6.35 2.73
N ARG A 117 -4.50 -6.35 2.29
CA ARG A 117 -3.59 -7.48 2.50
C ARG A 117 -3.30 -7.71 4.00
N ARG A 118 -3.21 -6.65 4.80
CA ARG A 118 -2.96 -6.79 6.24
C ARG A 118 -4.21 -7.19 7.01
N GLU A 119 -5.37 -6.65 6.64
CA GLU A 119 -6.60 -6.84 7.41
C GLU A 119 -7.34 -8.14 7.07
N SER A 120 -7.46 -8.47 5.78
CA SER A 120 -8.24 -9.60 5.29
C SER A 120 -7.44 -10.55 4.40
N THR A 121 -6.16 -10.21 4.21
CA THR A 121 -5.28 -10.74 3.17
C THR A 121 -5.98 -10.81 1.83
N VAL A 122 -6.48 -9.64 1.40
CA VAL A 122 -7.23 -9.40 0.17
C VAL A 122 -8.39 -10.39 0.05
N SER A 123 -9.21 -10.35 1.09
CA SER A 123 -10.54 -10.96 1.24
C SER A 123 -10.63 -12.46 1.02
N ARG A 124 -9.53 -13.18 1.30
CA ARG A 124 -9.56 -14.63 1.47
C ARG A 124 -9.91 -15.04 2.91
N ASN A 125 -9.82 -14.13 3.89
CA ASN A 125 -10.13 -14.43 5.28
C ASN A 125 -11.65 -14.33 5.54
N PRO A 126 -12.37 -15.46 5.74
CA PRO A 126 -13.80 -15.41 6.05
C PRO A 126 -14.08 -14.79 7.43
N GLU A 127 -13.14 -14.88 8.37
CA GLU A 127 -13.31 -14.36 9.72
C GLU A 127 -13.42 -12.83 9.76
N ALA A 128 -12.86 -12.15 8.75
CA ALA A 128 -12.96 -10.70 8.61
C ALA A 128 -14.41 -10.23 8.37
N PHE A 129 -15.33 -11.12 8.00
CA PHE A 129 -16.73 -10.79 7.71
C PHE A 129 -17.71 -11.38 8.72
N MET A 130 -17.23 -11.78 9.90
CA MET A 130 -18.10 -12.25 10.97
C MET A 130 -18.78 -11.06 11.69
N PRO A 131 -20.10 -11.13 11.95
CA PRO A 131 -20.88 -10.00 12.47
C PRO A 131 -20.73 -9.75 13.97
N ASP A 132 -20.03 -10.64 14.69
CA ASP A 132 -19.85 -10.61 16.14
C ASP A 132 -18.52 -9.95 16.59
N GLY A 133 -17.70 -9.48 15.64
CA GLY A 133 -16.46 -8.76 15.91
C GLY A 133 -16.62 -7.26 16.09
N ASP A 134 -15.67 -6.65 16.81
CA ASP A 134 -15.52 -5.18 16.90
C ASP A 134 -15.10 -4.56 15.55
N HIS A 135 -14.56 -5.39 14.64
CA HIS A 135 -14.08 -5.02 13.32
C HIS A 135 -14.74 -5.90 12.26
N PHE A 136 -15.01 -5.32 11.09
CA PHE A 136 -15.68 -6.00 9.98
C PHE A 136 -15.08 -5.56 8.64
N GLY A 137 -15.07 -6.49 7.68
CA GLY A 137 -14.83 -6.22 6.28
C GLY A 137 -13.37 -6.33 5.85
N ALA A 138 -13.17 -6.17 4.53
CA ALA A 138 -11.88 -6.30 3.86
C ALA A 138 -10.76 -5.39 4.41
N PHE A 139 -11.15 -4.30 5.07
CA PHE A 139 -10.27 -3.27 5.62
C PHE A 139 -10.38 -3.13 7.14
N GLY A 140 -10.98 -4.10 7.85
CA GLY A 140 -11.02 -4.09 9.31
C GLY A 140 -11.71 -2.86 9.91
N ARG A 141 -12.85 -2.43 9.35
CA ARG A 141 -13.59 -1.26 9.83
C ARG A 141 -14.13 -1.51 11.24
N SER A 142 -13.91 -0.57 12.16
CA SER A 142 -14.56 -0.60 13.48
C SER A 142 -16.08 -0.41 13.38
N VAL A 143 -16.86 -1.46 13.71
CA VAL A 143 -18.33 -1.45 13.60
C VAL A 143 -18.96 -0.50 14.61
N ARG A 144 -18.34 -0.36 15.79
CA ARG A 144 -18.79 0.55 16.86
C ARG A 144 -18.70 2.02 16.46
N LEU A 145 -17.62 2.42 15.77
CA LEU A 145 -17.38 3.80 15.39
C LEU A 145 -18.02 4.15 14.04
N TYR A 146 -18.10 3.16 13.15
CA TYR A 146 -18.54 3.34 11.78
C TYR A 146 -19.58 2.27 11.43
N PRO A 147 -20.87 2.54 11.70
CA PRO A 147 -21.93 1.60 11.39
C PRO A 147 -22.14 1.44 9.87
N GLU A 148 -22.89 0.41 9.49
CA GLU A 148 -23.21 0.05 8.10
C GLU A 148 -23.81 1.22 7.27
N GLU A 149 -24.49 2.15 7.91
CA GLU A 149 -25.00 3.36 7.25
C GLU A 149 -23.87 4.21 6.64
N LYS A 150 -22.73 4.33 7.34
CA LYS A 150 -21.55 5.05 6.83
C LYS A 150 -20.90 4.35 5.66
N VAL A 151 -20.93 3.03 5.65
CA VAL A 151 -20.47 2.23 4.50
C VAL A 151 -21.38 2.47 3.29
N ARG A 152 -22.70 2.46 3.48
CA ARG A 152 -23.67 2.76 2.41
C ARG A 152 -23.50 4.17 1.85
N GLU A 153 -23.32 5.16 2.73
CA GLU A 153 -23.07 6.55 2.34
C GLU A 153 -21.80 6.66 1.50
N ALA A 154 -20.70 6.05 1.94
CA ALA A 154 -19.45 6.01 1.19
C ALA A 154 -19.61 5.27 -0.16
N ALA A 155 -20.33 4.15 -0.19
CA ALA A 155 -20.51 3.34 -1.39
C ALA A 155 -21.39 3.98 -2.48
N LYS A 156 -22.24 4.97 -2.15
CA LYS A 156 -23.23 5.55 -3.07
C LYS A 156 -22.63 6.03 -4.40
N GLY A 157 -23.09 5.53 -5.53
CA GLY A 157 -22.59 5.86 -6.87
C GLY A 157 -21.42 4.97 -7.35
N LEU A 158 -21.11 3.89 -6.62
CA LEU A 158 -20.14 2.85 -7.01
C LEU A 158 -20.81 1.47 -7.19
N GLU A 159 -22.13 1.41 -7.28
CA GLU A 159 -22.89 0.16 -7.26
C GLU A 159 -22.50 -0.78 -8.42
N ALA A 160 -22.07 -0.23 -9.56
CA ALA A 160 -21.57 -1.02 -10.69
C ALA A 160 -20.31 -1.85 -10.37
N LEU A 161 -19.55 -1.50 -9.31
CA LEU A 161 -18.40 -2.30 -8.86
C LEU A 161 -18.81 -3.65 -8.25
N ALA A 162 -20.10 -3.84 -7.93
CA ALA A 162 -20.61 -5.12 -7.46
C ALA A 162 -20.53 -6.21 -8.56
N ASP A 163 -20.56 -5.81 -9.84
CA ASP A 163 -20.54 -6.74 -10.98
C ASP A 163 -19.10 -7.17 -11.35
N LEU A 164 -18.08 -6.52 -10.79
CA LEU A 164 -16.68 -6.89 -11.01
C LEU A 164 -16.30 -8.10 -10.16
N SER A 165 -15.34 -8.88 -10.69
CA SER A 165 -14.79 -10.04 -9.98
C SER A 165 -14.13 -9.61 -8.67
N GLN A 166 -14.57 -10.22 -7.58
CA GLN A 166 -14.06 -10.00 -6.22
C GLN A 166 -14.34 -11.24 -5.38
N ARG A 167 -13.57 -11.46 -4.31
CA ARG A 167 -13.70 -12.65 -3.46
C ARG A 167 -14.90 -12.58 -2.54
N HIS A 168 -15.14 -11.42 -1.94
CA HIS A 168 -16.31 -11.20 -1.11
C HIS A 168 -17.20 -10.12 -1.74
N PRO A 169 -18.54 -10.32 -1.83
CA PRO A 169 -19.45 -9.42 -2.55
C PRO A 169 -19.52 -7.99 -2.00
N ASN A 170 -18.98 -7.76 -0.80
CA ASN A 170 -18.93 -6.45 -0.16
C ASN A 170 -17.53 -5.81 -0.14
N ASP A 171 -16.52 -6.38 -0.81
CA ASP A 171 -15.17 -5.82 -0.80
C ASP A 171 -15.11 -4.39 -1.33
N TRP A 172 -15.81 -4.13 -2.44
CA TRP A 172 -15.90 -2.80 -3.02
C TRP A 172 -16.52 -1.77 -2.05
N ARG A 173 -17.47 -2.20 -1.20
CA ARG A 173 -18.13 -1.32 -0.22
C ARG A 173 -17.20 -0.96 0.92
N GLU A 174 -16.47 -1.95 1.43
CA GLU A 174 -15.46 -1.74 2.48
C GLU A 174 -14.29 -0.90 1.95
N GLY A 175 -13.91 -1.07 0.68
CA GLY A 175 -12.95 -0.21 0.00
C GLY A 175 -13.42 1.23 -0.16
N ALA A 176 -14.69 1.44 -0.52
CA ALA A 176 -15.28 2.76 -0.60
C ALA A 176 -15.28 3.45 0.77
N PHE A 177 -15.64 2.72 1.84
CA PHE A 177 -15.55 3.22 3.20
C PHE A 177 -14.12 3.60 3.60
N PHE A 178 -13.14 2.74 3.32
CA PHE A 178 -11.73 3.01 3.60
C PHE A 178 -11.29 4.33 2.95
N ALA A 179 -11.53 4.50 1.64
CA ALA A 179 -11.17 5.70 0.92
C ALA A 179 -11.89 6.95 1.44
N TRP A 180 -13.19 6.86 1.73
CA TRP A 180 -13.95 7.95 2.36
C TRP A 180 -13.33 8.39 3.70
N LYS A 181 -13.02 7.42 4.55
CA LYS A 181 -12.47 7.68 5.88
C LYS A 181 -11.09 8.32 5.80
N ILE A 182 -10.22 7.82 4.93
CA ILE A 182 -8.90 8.41 4.68
C ILE A 182 -9.05 9.83 4.15
N ASN A 183 -9.95 10.07 3.19
CA ASN A 183 -10.16 11.40 2.59
C ASN A 183 -10.62 12.41 3.65
N ARG A 184 -11.63 12.04 4.45
CA ARG A 184 -12.13 12.86 5.56
C ARG A 184 -11.02 13.23 6.55
N ASP A 185 -10.22 12.26 6.97
CA ASP A 185 -9.18 12.49 7.98
C ASP A 185 -7.99 13.26 7.40
N MET A 186 -7.69 13.06 6.12
CA MET A 186 -6.69 13.84 5.41
C MET A 186 -7.08 15.32 5.36
N GLU A 187 -8.36 15.65 5.11
CA GLU A 187 -8.83 17.04 5.19
C GLU A 187 -8.68 17.65 6.59
N VAL A 188 -8.89 16.85 7.64
CA VAL A 188 -8.67 17.28 9.03
C VAL A 188 -7.17 17.54 9.27
N ALA A 189 -6.30 16.62 8.82
CA ALA A 189 -4.85 16.75 8.95
C ALA A 189 -4.29 17.96 8.18
N ILE A 190 -4.81 18.23 6.97
CA ILE A 190 -4.48 19.44 6.19
C ILE A 190 -4.86 20.70 6.98
N LYS A 191 -6.08 20.75 7.53
CA LYS A 191 -6.56 21.90 8.32
C LYS A 191 -5.74 22.13 9.60
N SER A 192 -5.17 21.07 10.18
CA SER A 192 -4.25 21.17 11.33
C SER A 192 -2.80 21.49 10.95
N GLY A 193 -2.47 21.62 9.66
CA GLY A 193 -1.12 21.93 9.20
C GLY A 193 -0.15 20.75 9.20
N SER A 194 -0.66 19.53 9.02
CA SER A 194 0.18 18.34 8.89
C SER A 194 1.10 18.41 7.66
N GLU A 195 2.37 18.05 7.84
CA GLU A 195 3.33 17.90 6.74
C GLU A 195 3.06 16.64 5.90
N ASN A 196 2.40 15.61 6.48
CA ASN A 196 2.09 14.36 5.79
C ASN A 196 0.62 13.94 6.03
N PRO A 197 -0.37 14.64 5.46
CA PRO A 197 -1.78 14.42 5.76
C PRO A 197 -2.30 13.00 5.49
N LEU A 198 -1.76 12.33 4.46
CA LEU A 198 -2.16 10.96 4.12
C LEU A 198 -1.64 9.94 5.15
N LEU A 199 -0.42 10.11 5.65
CA LEU A 199 0.14 9.27 6.72
C LEU A 199 -0.64 9.48 8.03
N ASP A 200 -1.01 10.71 8.34
CA ASP A 200 -1.81 11.01 9.53
C ASP A 200 -3.21 10.41 9.45
N ALA A 201 -3.83 10.49 8.27
CA ALA A 201 -5.11 9.83 8.00
C ALA A 201 -5.00 8.30 8.12
N GLN A 202 -3.92 7.70 7.60
CA GLN A 202 -3.65 6.27 7.72
C GLN A 202 -3.44 5.86 9.19
N THR A 203 -2.68 6.64 9.95
CA THR A 203 -2.47 6.41 11.39
C THR A 203 -3.80 6.42 12.12
N THR A 204 -4.63 7.43 11.86
CA THR A 204 -5.97 7.55 12.45
C THR A 204 -6.90 6.41 12.02
N TYR A 205 -6.72 5.84 10.84
CA TYR A 205 -7.47 4.68 10.38
C TYR A 205 -7.10 3.42 11.16
N ILE A 206 -5.80 3.16 11.33
CA ILE A 206 -5.29 1.95 12.00
C ILE A 206 -5.58 2.00 13.50
N GLY A 207 -5.49 3.18 14.11
CA GLY A 207 -5.91 3.38 15.50
C GLY A 207 -5.00 4.33 16.26
N SER A 208 -5.13 4.30 17.58
CA SER A 208 -4.34 5.13 18.49
C SER A 208 -3.38 4.29 19.32
N GLY A 209 -2.14 4.77 19.48
CA GLY A 209 -1.13 4.17 20.35
C GLY A 209 0.18 3.88 19.61
N PRO A 210 1.27 3.57 20.34
CA PRO A 210 2.59 3.38 19.73
C PRO A 210 2.62 2.29 18.64
N GLU A 211 1.92 1.18 18.87
CA GLU A 211 1.85 0.05 17.92
C GLU A 211 1.11 0.43 16.63
N ALA A 212 0.00 1.16 16.76
CA ALA A 212 -0.77 1.64 15.59
C ALA A 212 0.04 2.64 14.75
N VAL A 213 0.81 3.52 15.40
CA VAL A 213 1.72 4.45 14.72
C VAL A 213 2.83 3.69 14.00
N GLU A 214 3.45 2.71 14.65
CA GLU A 214 4.51 1.90 14.03
C GLU A 214 3.99 1.14 12.80
N GLU A 215 2.81 0.51 12.91
CA GLU A 215 2.16 -0.20 11.81
C GLU A 215 1.78 0.74 10.66
N ALA A 216 1.26 1.94 10.96
CA ALA A 216 0.97 2.96 9.96
C ALA A 216 2.21 3.37 9.19
N HIS A 217 3.30 3.67 9.90
CA HIS A 217 4.57 4.02 9.28
C HIS A 217 5.18 2.87 8.48
N LEU A 218 5.00 1.61 8.91
CA LEU A 218 5.44 0.45 8.15
C LEU A 218 4.69 0.36 6.82
N ARG A 219 3.35 0.43 6.85
CA ARG A 219 2.52 0.39 5.64
C ARG A 219 2.78 1.58 4.72
N TRP A 220 3.07 2.75 5.28
CA TRP A 220 3.45 3.94 4.53
C TRP A 220 4.78 3.78 3.79
N ARG A 221 5.81 3.23 4.47
CA ARG A 221 7.09 2.91 3.81
C ARG A 221 6.92 1.87 2.71
N GLU A 222 6.10 0.83 2.95
CA GLU A 222 5.77 -0.15 1.91
C GLU A 222 5.08 0.51 0.70
N PHE A 223 4.12 1.41 0.94
CA PHE A 223 3.44 2.18 -0.10
C PHE A 223 4.42 2.99 -0.95
N LEU A 224 5.32 3.76 -0.32
CA LEU A 224 6.31 4.58 -1.04
C LEU A 224 7.25 3.72 -1.90
N VAL A 225 7.77 2.62 -1.35
CA VAL A 225 8.65 1.70 -2.10
C VAL A 225 7.92 1.07 -3.28
N LEU A 226 6.65 0.67 -3.09
CA LEU A 226 5.87 0.05 -4.15
C LEU A 226 5.48 1.04 -5.25
N ARG A 227 5.21 2.29 -4.89
CA ARG A 227 4.96 3.36 -5.86
C ARG A 227 6.16 3.54 -6.79
N GLU A 228 7.36 3.57 -6.22
CA GLU A 228 8.61 3.66 -6.99
C GLU A 228 8.82 2.44 -7.90
N ILE A 229 8.63 1.22 -7.37
CA ILE A 229 8.84 -0.03 -8.13
C ILE A 229 7.86 -0.15 -9.29
N LEU A 230 6.59 0.16 -9.05
CA LEU A 230 5.54 0.00 -10.05
C LEU A 230 5.51 1.17 -11.05
N ALA A 231 6.34 2.20 -10.84
CA ALA A 231 6.45 3.39 -11.69
C ALA A 231 5.09 4.04 -11.96
N ILE A 232 4.30 4.18 -10.89
CA ILE A 232 2.98 4.82 -10.91
C ILE A 232 3.15 6.20 -10.29
N ASP A 233 3.23 7.23 -11.12
CA ASP A 233 2.96 8.63 -10.77
C ASP A 233 1.94 9.19 -11.76
#